data_AF-A0A2F0AQF4-F1
#
_entry.id   AF-A0A2F0AQF4-F1
#
_cell.length_a   1.000
_cell.length_b   1.000
_cell.length_c   1.000
_cell.angle_alpha   90.00
_cell.angle_beta   90.00
_cell.angle_gamma   90.00
#
_symmetry.space_group_name_H-M   'P 1'
#
loop_
_entity.id
_entity.type
_entity.pdbx_description
1 polymer ?
#
loop_
_entity_poly.entity_id
_entity_poly.type
_entity_poly.pdbx_seq_one_letter_code
_entity_poly.pdbx_strand_id
1 'polypeptide(L)'
;MRDIVKRASSPLLAATLCAVLWEDCVRLLNVPRYVLPAPSDVLLVLFSDSSQSGALFLGAQQTAYAAILGFVIAAILGILSGTVLASVGVLKRGLYPLANLLQMVPIIALAPLLNIWFGYGISGVAASACIVAIFPIIACTVDGLGGVNPQHRDVFDLYGATPIQRWRLLGIQSALPQICTGLRVAAGLAVIGAVVGELVSGVLDSPPLGAIIAAALRNSALDLVFAAVVLSAAVGFSLFAIVSLFAHVLLSPWHPSTRPTDGQRAQRKNVVEQRAVLAFFIGVLGLTIYALSTPDLRSSMVSNRAHDKPIKPAQQDEKKQVKIQLNWVPEPEFGGLYEAELKGYFKDEKLDVTLIKGGPGIASPQLVATGQVEFAIVSGAQIVTMRAQGAPIVAVYANFDRFVRGIVTRTEGAPGSLERLWIGSGPLAVEAGLPFVRWLNHRYGQTRRSLVQSGGSLTEFKRRADMAQAVFVFAEPITLELDGISTRVFPVSESGFNPYSVVLATNDAFLRDNPNTVAAVQRALARGWNSYLADPKATNIELTKMNPAMSLRAMNLAAEKITPYVRGDAKRLGEMNLERWTRLGEQLKTIGVIEAAPEPSDCFIDFEQK
;
A
#
# COMPACT_ATOMS: atom_id res chain seq x y z
N MET A 1 42.78 6.00 10.50
CA MET A 1 41.67 6.97 10.59
C MET A 1 41.68 7.91 9.40
N ARG A 2 42.81 8.54 9.05
CA ARG A 2 42.96 9.44 7.88
C ARG A 2 42.57 8.85 6.53
N ASP A 3 42.86 7.58 6.23
CA ASP A 3 42.57 7.00 4.91
C ASP A 3 41.10 6.61 4.71
N ILE A 4 40.40 6.24 5.79
CA ILE A 4 38.94 6.01 5.76
C ILE A 4 38.23 7.35 5.63
N VAL A 5 38.67 8.37 6.39
CA VAL A 5 38.15 9.73 6.25
C VAL A 5 38.39 10.26 4.84
N LYS A 6 39.56 10.03 4.22
CA LYS A 6 39.83 10.44 2.82
C LYS A 6 38.99 9.68 1.78
N ARG A 7 38.71 8.40 1.99
CA ARG A 7 37.89 7.59 1.08
C ARG A 7 36.39 7.90 1.21
N ALA A 8 35.92 8.19 2.43
CA ALA A 8 34.54 8.60 2.68
C ALA A 8 34.32 10.10 2.38
N SER A 9 35.35 10.95 2.51
CA SER A 9 35.21 12.39 2.31
C SER A 9 34.85 12.74 0.89
N SER A 10 35.35 12.00 -0.11
CA SER A 10 35.06 12.29 -1.52
C SER A 10 33.56 12.11 -1.87
N PRO A 11 32.91 10.97 -1.58
CA PRO A 11 31.47 10.82 -1.79
C PRO A 11 30.63 11.69 -0.86
N LEU A 12 31.06 11.95 0.39
CA LEU A 12 30.36 12.89 1.27
C LEU A 12 30.39 14.32 0.72
N LEU A 13 31.57 14.79 0.27
CA LEU A 13 31.74 16.10 -0.36
C LEU A 13 30.88 16.22 -1.61
N ALA A 14 30.86 15.18 -2.45
CA ALA A 14 30.00 15.15 -3.63
C ALA A 14 28.50 15.23 -3.26
N ALA A 15 28.06 14.45 -2.26
CA ALA A 15 26.68 14.49 -1.80
C ALA A 15 26.30 15.86 -1.20
N THR A 16 27.18 16.44 -0.37
CA THR A 16 26.99 17.78 0.19
C THR A 16 26.97 18.85 -0.90
N LEU A 17 27.86 18.77 -1.89
CA LEU A 17 27.87 19.69 -3.02
C LEU A 17 26.57 19.59 -3.82
N CYS A 18 26.08 18.38 -4.11
CA CYS A 18 24.79 18.19 -4.77
C CYS A 18 23.62 18.76 -3.94
N ALA A 19 23.63 18.58 -2.62
CA ALA A 19 22.61 19.14 -1.74
C ALA A 19 22.66 20.68 -1.72
N VAL A 20 23.84 21.29 -1.66
CA VAL A 20 24.00 22.75 -1.72
C VAL A 20 23.56 23.28 -3.08
N LEU A 21 23.95 22.64 -4.18
CA LEU A 21 23.52 23.04 -5.52
C LEU A 21 22.00 22.92 -5.69
N TRP A 22 21.38 21.89 -5.12
CA TRP A 22 19.91 21.75 -5.10
C TRP A 22 19.25 22.88 -4.28
N GLU A 23 19.75 23.15 -3.08
CA GLU A 23 19.29 24.25 -2.23
C GLU A 23 19.38 25.61 -2.95
N ASP A 24 20.55 25.90 -3.54
CA ASP A 24 20.80 27.13 -4.28
C ASP A 24 19.89 27.24 -5.51
N CYS A 25 19.70 26.15 -6.27
CA CYS A 25 18.79 26.16 -7.42
C CYS A 25 17.34 26.45 -7.01
N VAL A 26 16.84 25.83 -5.94
CA VAL A 26 15.47 26.06 -5.45
C VAL A 26 15.28 27.51 -5.00
N ARG A 27 16.26 28.05 -4.26
CA ARG A 27 16.21 29.42 -3.73
C ARG A 27 16.39 30.47 -4.82
N LEU A 28 17.37 30.31 -5.72
CA LEU A 28 17.67 31.26 -6.79
C LEU A 28 16.56 31.31 -7.85
N LEU A 29 15.96 30.17 -8.18
CA LEU A 29 14.86 30.08 -9.15
C LEU A 29 13.49 30.32 -8.52
N ASN A 30 13.45 30.60 -7.22
CA ASN A 30 12.22 30.83 -6.43
C ASN A 30 11.17 29.72 -6.65
N VAL A 31 11.62 28.47 -6.66
CA VAL A 31 10.78 27.31 -6.96
C VAL A 31 9.78 27.12 -5.82
N PRO A 32 8.47 27.01 -6.11
CA PRO A 32 7.49 26.78 -5.05
C PRO A 32 7.70 25.44 -4.34
N ARG A 33 7.56 25.43 -3.00
CA ARG A 33 7.77 24.24 -2.15
C ARG A 33 6.94 23.01 -2.53
N TYR A 34 5.73 23.23 -3.03
CA TYR A 34 4.84 22.17 -3.50
C TYR A 34 5.26 21.55 -4.84
N VAL A 35 6.27 22.12 -5.53
CA VAL A 35 6.89 21.57 -6.74
C VAL A 35 8.16 20.82 -6.36
N LEU A 36 9.04 21.47 -5.59
CA LEU A 36 10.29 20.90 -5.15
C LEU A 36 10.69 21.55 -3.81
N PRO A 37 10.66 20.81 -2.68
CA PRO A 37 11.14 21.34 -1.42
C PRO A 37 12.66 21.50 -1.44
N ALA A 38 13.18 22.52 -0.75
CA ALA A 38 14.60 22.67 -0.55
C ALA A 38 15.13 21.57 0.39
N PRO A 39 16.37 21.08 0.25
CA PRO A 39 17.00 20.17 1.21
C PRO A 39 16.84 20.60 2.68
N SER A 40 16.91 21.90 2.98
CA SER A 40 16.66 22.41 4.33
C SER A 40 15.24 22.12 4.83
N ASP A 41 14.22 22.23 3.96
CA ASP A 41 12.82 21.96 4.31
C ASP A 41 12.62 20.47 4.62
N VAL A 42 13.29 19.58 3.88
CA VAL A 42 13.28 18.13 4.12
C VAL A 42 13.93 17.78 5.47
N LEU A 43 15.08 18.40 5.79
CA LEU A 43 15.76 18.19 7.07
C LEU A 43 14.92 18.70 8.25
N LEU A 44 14.22 19.83 8.09
CA LEU A 44 13.31 20.33 9.11
C LEU A 44 12.18 19.34 9.41
N VAL A 45 11.58 18.71 8.41
CA VAL A 45 10.56 17.67 8.63
C VAL A 45 11.15 16.47 9.38
N LEU A 46 12.35 16.01 8.98
CA LEU A 46 13.02 14.88 9.61
C LEU A 46 13.40 15.11 11.07
N PHE A 47 13.89 16.30 11.42
CA PHE A 47 14.46 16.61 12.74
C PHE A 47 13.59 17.52 13.61
N SER A 48 12.40 17.90 13.16
CA SER A 48 11.46 18.64 14.01
C SER A 48 10.96 17.77 15.16
N ASP A 49 10.78 18.38 16.34
CA ASP A 49 10.13 17.79 17.54
C ASP A 49 8.61 17.59 17.34
N SER A 50 8.20 17.25 16.12
CA SER A 50 6.82 17.07 15.71
C SER A 50 6.43 15.60 15.75
N SER A 51 5.13 15.34 15.97
CA SER A 51 4.55 13.99 15.86
C SER A 51 4.78 13.35 14.47
N GLN A 52 5.03 14.16 13.44
CA GLN A 52 5.31 13.69 12.08
C GLN A 52 6.68 13.01 11.94
N SER A 53 7.71 13.56 12.60
CA SER A 53 9.04 12.94 12.62
C SER A 53 8.99 11.56 13.28
N GLY A 54 8.32 11.43 14.43
CA GLY A 54 8.11 10.15 15.10
C GLY A 54 7.43 9.10 14.21
N ALA A 55 6.38 9.50 13.47
CA ALA A 55 5.70 8.63 12.52
C ALA A 55 6.60 8.18 11.36
N LEU A 56 7.47 9.05 10.86
CA LEU A 56 8.43 8.73 9.79
C LEU A 56 9.45 7.67 10.24
N PHE A 57 10.02 7.81 11.44
CA PHE A 57 10.99 6.84 11.96
C PHE A 57 10.35 5.48 12.26
N LEU A 58 9.14 5.47 12.82
CA LEU A 58 8.36 4.24 13.00
C LEU A 58 8.03 3.58 11.66
N GLY A 59 7.64 4.38 10.66
CA GLY A 59 7.41 3.90 9.30
C GLY A 59 8.68 3.30 8.69
N ALA A 60 9.83 3.93 8.89
CA ALA A 60 11.13 3.43 8.43
C ALA A 60 11.50 2.09 9.06
N GLN A 61 11.18 1.90 10.34
CA GLN A 61 11.39 0.63 11.04
C GLN A 61 10.54 -0.49 10.44
N GLN A 62 9.27 -0.23 10.12
CA GLN A 62 8.39 -1.22 9.49
C GLN A 62 8.87 -1.59 8.09
N THR A 63 9.24 -0.60 7.27
CA THR A 63 9.80 -0.82 5.94
C THR A 63 11.10 -1.61 6.00
N ALA A 64 11.98 -1.29 6.95
CA ALA A 64 13.21 -2.04 7.18
C ALA A 64 12.93 -3.51 7.54
N TYR A 65 11.99 -3.76 8.44
CA TYR A 65 11.62 -5.13 8.84
C TYR A 65 11.11 -5.94 7.64
N ALA A 66 10.15 -5.39 6.88
CA ALA A 66 9.58 -6.08 5.72
C ALA A 66 10.63 -6.34 4.62
N ALA A 67 11.50 -5.36 4.36
CA ALA A 67 12.60 -5.49 3.41
C ALA A 67 13.63 -6.56 3.85
N ILE A 68 14.02 -6.59 5.12
CA ILE A 68 14.94 -7.59 5.67
C ILE A 68 14.32 -8.99 5.58
N LEU A 69 13.05 -9.14 5.97
CA LEU A 69 12.34 -10.41 5.90
C LEU A 69 12.29 -10.95 4.46
N GLY A 70 11.88 -10.11 3.51
CA GLY A 70 11.87 -10.46 2.09
C GLY A 70 13.26 -10.77 1.54
N PHE A 71 14.28 -9.99 1.91
CA PHE A 71 15.67 -10.20 1.52
C PHE A 71 16.23 -11.55 2.01
N VAL A 72 15.99 -11.91 3.27
CA VAL A 72 16.47 -13.19 3.83
C VAL A 72 15.81 -14.37 3.12
N ILE A 73 14.51 -14.30 2.86
CA ILE A 73 13.79 -15.34 2.10
C ILE A 73 14.34 -15.43 0.67
N ALA A 74 14.56 -14.29 0.00
CA ALA A 74 15.14 -14.23 -1.33
C ALA A 74 16.57 -14.77 -1.39
N ALA A 75 17.39 -14.51 -0.37
CA ALA A 75 18.75 -15.04 -0.28
C ALA A 75 18.76 -16.56 -0.22
N ILE A 76 17.90 -17.15 0.63
CA ILE A 76 17.80 -18.60 0.77
C ILE A 76 17.28 -19.21 -0.54
N LEU A 77 16.11 -18.75 -1.03
CA LEU A 77 15.49 -19.30 -2.23
C LEU A 77 16.32 -19.07 -3.49
N GLY A 78 16.95 -17.91 -3.61
CA GLY A 78 17.75 -17.52 -4.76
C GLY A 78 19.06 -18.30 -4.86
N ILE A 79 19.77 -18.51 -3.75
CA ILE A 79 20.99 -19.33 -3.74
C ILE A 79 20.65 -20.79 -4.01
N LEU A 80 19.58 -21.33 -3.40
CA LEU A 80 19.14 -22.70 -3.63
C LEU A 80 18.74 -22.92 -5.10
N SER A 81 17.85 -22.07 -5.62
CA SER A 81 17.35 -22.18 -7.00
C SER A 81 18.48 -21.95 -8.01
N GLY A 82 19.35 -20.96 -7.79
CA GLY A 82 20.51 -20.71 -8.64
C GLY A 82 21.49 -21.88 -8.67
N THR A 83 21.67 -22.56 -7.54
CA THR A 83 22.51 -23.76 -7.46
C THR A 83 21.92 -24.93 -8.24
N VAL A 84 20.61 -25.16 -8.13
CA VAL A 84 19.90 -26.19 -8.91
C VAL A 84 19.97 -25.88 -10.41
N LEU A 85 19.70 -24.64 -10.81
CA LEU A 85 19.79 -24.17 -12.19
C LEU A 85 21.19 -24.36 -12.77
N ALA A 86 22.24 -24.03 -12.01
CA ALA A 86 23.62 -24.19 -12.45
C ALA A 86 24.04 -25.66 -12.61
N SER A 87 23.49 -26.54 -11.78
CA SER A 87 23.85 -27.95 -11.74
C SER A 87 23.18 -28.79 -12.82
N VAL A 88 21.99 -28.37 -13.30
CA VAL A 88 21.21 -29.11 -14.30
C VAL A 88 21.22 -28.36 -15.63
N GLY A 89 22.00 -28.83 -16.61
CA GLY A 89 22.20 -28.14 -17.89
C GLY A 89 20.92 -27.92 -18.73
N VAL A 90 19.88 -28.72 -18.53
CA VAL A 90 18.55 -28.50 -19.15
C VAL A 90 17.84 -27.31 -18.48
N LEU A 91 17.81 -27.26 -17.14
CA LEU A 91 17.21 -26.14 -16.40
C LEU A 91 17.99 -24.84 -16.65
N LYS A 92 19.32 -24.89 -16.73
CA LYS A 92 20.14 -23.74 -17.11
C LYS A 92 19.77 -23.19 -18.49
N ARG A 93 19.51 -24.03 -19.48
CA ARG A 93 19.18 -23.56 -20.84
C ARG A 93 17.73 -23.09 -20.97
N GLY A 94 16.80 -23.70 -20.23
CA GLY A 94 15.37 -23.37 -20.30
C GLY A 94 14.93 -22.29 -19.33
N LEU A 95 15.18 -22.45 -18.04
CA LEU A 95 14.62 -21.60 -16.98
C LEU A 95 15.46 -20.36 -16.67
N TYR A 96 16.79 -20.40 -16.85
CA TYR A 96 17.65 -19.25 -16.55
C TYR A 96 17.32 -18.01 -17.42
N PRO A 97 17.12 -18.13 -18.76
CA PRO A 97 16.66 -17.00 -19.56
C PRO A 97 15.30 -16.46 -19.08
N LEU A 98 14.36 -17.35 -18.72
CA LEU A 98 13.05 -16.95 -18.19
C LEU A 98 13.18 -16.21 -16.86
N ALA A 99 14.05 -16.66 -15.95
CA ALA A 99 14.31 -15.95 -14.69
C ALA A 99 14.85 -14.53 -14.93
N ASN A 100 15.76 -14.36 -15.90
CA ASN A 100 16.29 -13.06 -16.30
C ASN A 100 15.27 -12.17 -17.05
N LEU A 101 14.21 -12.75 -17.61
CA LEU A 101 13.09 -11.99 -18.18
C LEU A 101 12.08 -11.60 -17.11
N LEU A 102 11.82 -12.47 -16.12
CA LEU A 102 10.85 -12.21 -15.05
C LEU A 102 11.22 -11.00 -14.18
N GLN A 103 12.52 -10.70 -14.03
CA GLN A 103 12.96 -9.45 -13.35
C GLN A 103 12.55 -8.16 -14.10
N MET A 104 12.13 -8.24 -15.36
CA MET A 104 11.61 -7.08 -16.11
C MET A 104 10.13 -6.82 -15.83
N VAL A 105 9.43 -7.74 -15.16
CA VAL A 105 8.03 -7.53 -14.80
C VAL A 105 7.94 -6.41 -13.77
N PRO A 106 7.21 -5.31 -14.04
CA PRO A 106 7.15 -4.18 -13.12
C PRO A 106 6.53 -4.58 -11.78
N ILE A 107 7.32 -4.48 -10.70
CA ILE A 107 6.84 -4.83 -9.35
C ILE A 107 5.62 -4.00 -8.93
N ILE A 108 5.48 -2.77 -9.41
CA ILE A 108 4.33 -1.92 -9.10
C ILE A 108 3.00 -2.50 -9.60
N ALA A 109 3.03 -3.29 -10.67
CA ALA A 109 1.83 -3.99 -11.17
C ALA A 109 1.56 -5.29 -10.40
N LEU A 110 2.61 -5.93 -9.86
CA LEU A 110 2.49 -7.17 -9.10
C LEU A 110 2.16 -6.96 -7.62
N ALA A 111 2.61 -5.87 -7.01
CA ALA A 111 2.44 -5.61 -5.58
C ALA A 111 0.99 -5.73 -5.08
N PRO A 112 -0.05 -5.22 -5.79
CA PRO A 112 -1.44 -5.45 -5.38
C PRO A 112 -1.83 -6.94 -5.38
N LEU A 113 -1.38 -7.69 -6.38
CA LEU A 113 -1.64 -9.13 -6.47
C LEU A 113 -0.95 -9.90 -5.34
N LEU A 114 0.27 -9.50 -4.98
CA LEU A 114 1.01 -10.10 -3.86
C LEU A 114 0.31 -9.85 -2.53
N ASN A 115 -0.26 -8.66 -2.33
CA ASN A 115 -1.09 -8.38 -1.16
C ASN A 115 -2.38 -9.22 -1.16
N ILE A 116 -3.00 -9.45 -2.32
CA ILE A 116 -4.18 -10.32 -2.42
C ILE A 116 -3.82 -11.78 -2.10
N TRP A 117 -2.67 -12.27 -2.57
CA TRP A 117 -2.27 -13.68 -2.39
C TRP A 117 -1.67 -13.98 -1.01
N PHE A 118 -0.83 -13.09 -0.48
CA PHE A 118 -0.10 -13.30 0.78
C PHE A 118 -0.70 -12.51 1.95
N GLY A 119 -1.78 -11.77 1.72
CA GLY A 119 -2.41 -10.89 2.69
C GLY A 119 -1.81 -9.48 2.70
N TYR A 120 -2.63 -8.52 3.12
CA TYR A 120 -2.22 -7.12 3.31
C TYR A 120 -1.38 -6.98 4.59
N GLY A 121 -0.48 -5.99 4.60
CA GLY A 121 0.49 -5.78 5.68
C GLY A 121 1.84 -6.46 5.42
N ILE A 122 2.50 -6.93 6.47
CA ILE A 122 3.93 -7.27 6.41
C ILE A 122 4.23 -8.45 5.47
N SER A 123 3.31 -9.40 5.34
CA SER A 123 3.49 -10.60 4.51
C SER A 123 3.50 -10.28 3.03
N GLY A 124 2.51 -9.53 2.53
CA GLY A 124 2.45 -9.07 1.14
C GLY A 124 3.61 -8.15 0.77
N VAL A 125 4.00 -7.26 1.70
CA VAL A 125 5.17 -6.38 1.51
C VAL A 125 6.48 -7.19 1.46
N ALA A 126 6.68 -8.15 2.37
CA ALA A 126 7.86 -9.01 2.36
C ALA A 126 7.91 -9.91 1.11
N ALA A 127 6.76 -10.37 0.61
CA ALA A 127 6.67 -11.09 -0.67
C ALA A 127 7.10 -10.20 -1.84
N SER A 128 6.68 -8.93 -1.85
CA SER A 128 7.11 -7.93 -2.83
C SER A 128 8.62 -7.69 -2.79
N ALA A 129 9.19 -7.49 -1.61
CA ALA A 129 10.63 -7.37 -1.40
C ALA A 129 11.40 -8.63 -1.86
N CYS A 130 10.86 -9.82 -1.56
CA CYS A 130 11.46 -11.10 -1.93
C CYS A 130 11.55 -11.28 -3.45
N ILE A 131 10.46 -11.03 -4.19
CA ILE A 131 10.40 -11.23 -5.64
C ILE A 131 11.38 -10.31 -6.38
N VAL A 132 11.56 -9.07 -5.93
CA VAL A 132 12.53 -8.17 -6.59
C VAL A 132 13.97 -8.59 -6.25
N ALA A 133 14.21 -9.04 -5.01
CA ALA A 133 15.54 -9.41 -4.54
C ALA A 133 16.04 -10.77 -5.08
N ILE A 134 15.13 -11.72 -5.40
CA ILE A 134 15.52 -13.11 -5.70
C ILE A 134 16.28 -13.26 -7.03
N PHE A 135 15.89 -12.53 -8.07
CA PHE A 135 16.44 -12.74 -9.43
C PHE A 135 17.94 -12.38 -9.57
N PRO A 136 18.43 -11.24 -9.06
CA PRO A 136 19.86 -10.95 -9.05
C PRO A 136 20.69 -12.00 -8.30
N ILE A 137 20.13 -12.58 -7.23
CA ILE A 137 20.78 -13.61 -6.42
C ILE A 137 20.87 -14.91 -7.22
N ILE A 138 19.78 -15.32 -7.90
CA ILE A 138 19.79 -16.47 -8.81
C ILE A 138 20.85 -16.27 -9.90
N ALA A 139 20.85 -15.10 -10.55
CA ALA A 139 21.74 -14.83 -11.66
C ALA A 139 23.22 -14.89 -11.27
N CYS A 140 23.58 -14.16 -10.21
CA CYS A 140 24.94 -14.20 -9.69
C CYS A 140 25.35 -15.59 -9.19
N THR A 141 24.42 -16.39 -8.66
CA THR A 141 24.71 -17.76 -8.24
C THR A 141 24.99 -18.68 -9.43
N VAL A 142 24.17 -18.60 -10.48
CA VAL A 142 24.36 -19.38 -11.72
C VAL A 142 25.65 -19.01 -12.44
N ASP A 143 25.94 -17.71 -12.55
CA ASP A 143 27.13 -17.21 -13.21
C ASP A 143 28.39 -17.55 -12.41
N GLY A 144 28.35 -17.40 -11.08
CA GLY A 144 29.46 -17.76 -10.19
C GLY A 144 29.80 -19.25 -10.25
N LEU A 145 28.80 -20.13 -10.23
CA LEU A 145 29.02 -21.58 -10.36
C LEU A 145 29.47 -21.98 -11.78
N GLY A 146 29.02 -21.25 -12.80
CA GLY A 146 29.41 -21.44 -14.19
C GLY A 146 30.85 -21.02 -14.48
N GLY A 147 31.32 -19.93 -13.85
CA GLY A 147 32.58 -19.23 -14.13
C GLY A 147 33.84 -19.85 -13.51
N VAL A 148 33.79 -21.09 -13.03
CA VAL A 148 34.98 -21.80 -12.52
C VAL A 148 36.02 -21.96 -13.64
N ASN A 149 37.28 -21.59 -13.38
CA ASN A 149 38.39 -21.77 -14.31
C ASN A 149 38.50 -23.25 -14.75
N PRO A 150 38.49 -23.55 -16.07
CA PRO A 150 38.66 -24.91 -16.59
C PRO A 150 39.86 -25.64 -15.98
N GLN A 151 41.00 -24.97 -15.78
CA GLN A 151 42.21 -25.58 -15.23
C GLN A 151 42.01 -26.10 -13.80
N HIS A 152 41.20 -25.42 -12.97
CA HIS A 152 40.89 -25.92 -11.64
C HIS A 152 39.94 -27.13 -11.70
N ARG A 153 39.05 -27.19 -12.71
CA ARG A 153 38.20 -28.38 -12.92
C ARG A 153 39.05 -29.57 -13.35
N ASP A 154 40.00 -29.38 -14.26
CA ASP A 154 40.90 -30.44 -14.74
C ASP A 154 41.69 -31.08 -13.59
N VAL A 155 42.18 -30.27 -12.63
CA VAL A 155 42.85 -30.78 -11.43
C VAL A 155 41.90 -31.65 -10.60
N PHE A 156 40.67 -31.20 -10.33
CA PHE A 156 39.69 -32.00 -9.58
C PHE A 156 39.35 -33.31 -10.31
N ASP A 157 39.34 -33.29 -11.64
CA ASP A 157 39.04 -34.45 -12.49
C ASP A 157 40.19 -35.47 -12.44
N LEU A 158 41.45 -35.00 -12.47
CA LEU A 158 42.65 -35.84 -12.31
C LEU A 158 42.69 -36.56 -10.95
N TYR A 159 42.23 -35.92 -9.87
CA TYR A 159 42.15 -36.53 -8.54
C TYR A 159 40.89 -37.40 -8.33
N GLY A 160 40.04 -37.58 -9.35
CA GLY A 160 38.84 -38.42 -9.27
C GLY A 160 37.75 -37.84 -8.37
N ALA A 161 37.68 -36.51 -8.22
CA ALA A 161 36.72 -35.87 -7.34
C ALA A 161 35.26 -36.15 -7.76
N THR A 162 34.43 -36.51 -6.80
CA THR A 162 32.99 -36.73 -7.06
C THR A 162 32.28 -35.42 -7.41
N PRO A 163 31.10 -35.46 -8.09
CA PRO A 163 30.36 -34.25 -8.44
C PRO A 163 30.04 -33.35 -7.23
N ILE A 164 29.77 -33.95 -6.07
CA ILE A 164 29.52 -33.23 -4.80
C ILE A 164 30.79 -32.60 -4.25
N GLN A 165 31.93 -33.30 -4.34
CA GLN A 165 33.24 -32.73 -3.96
C GLN A 165 33.60 -31.56 -4.88
N ARG A 166 33.44 -31.72 -6.21
CA ARG A 166 33.67 -30.66 -7.19
C ARG A 166 32.75 -29.47 -6.94
N TRP A 167 31.47 -29.70 -6.67
CA TRP A 167 30.53 -28.62 -6.35
C TRP A 167 30.88 -27.90 -5.04
N ARG A 168 31.13 -28.64 -3.94
CA ARG A 168 31.34 -28.06 -2.60
C ARG A 168 32.71 -27.39 -2.46
N LEU A 169 33.76 -28.02 -2.96
CA LEU A 169 35.14 -27.57 -2.75
C LEU A 169 35.61 -26.61 -3.84
N LEU A 170 35.16 -26.77 -5.09
CA LEU A 170 35.56 -25.91 -6.20
C LEU A 170 34.46 -24.92 -6.60
N GLY A 171 33.25 -25.42 -6.83
CA GLY A 171 32.11 -24.63 -7.31
C GLY A 171 31.71 -23.51 -6.34
N ILE A 172 31.25 -23.85 -5.14
CA ILE A 172 30.77 -22.88 -4.14
C ILE A 172 31.88 -21.88 -3.78
N GLN A 173 33.11 -22.35 -3.58
CA GLN A 173 34.22 -21.48 -3.21
C GLN A 173 34.52 -20.43 -4.30
N SER A 174 34.48 -20.85 -5.57
CA SER A 174 34.69 -19.95 -6.71
C SER A 174 33.49 -19.02 -6.94
N ALA A 175 32.27 -19.49 -6.65
CA ALA A 175 31.04 -18.73 -6.85
C ALA A 175 30.77 -17.71 -5.74
N LEU A 176 31.34 -17.90 -4.53
CA LEU A 176 31.04 -17.10 -3.34
C LEU A 176 31.22 -15.57 -3.53
N PRO A 177 32.25 -15.07 -4.24
CA PRO A 177 32.37 -13.64 -4.53
C PRO A 177 31.24 -13.10 -5.41
N GLN A 178 30.79 -13.90 -6.39
CA GLN A 178 29.68 -13.55 -7.27
C GLN A 178 28.37 -13.58 -6.48
N ILE A 179 28.13 -14.61 -5.66
CA ILE A 179 26.95 -14.71 -4.76
C ILE A 179 26.89 -13.49 -3.83
N CYS A 180 28.01 -13.11 -3.22
CA CYS A 180 28.10 -11.91 -2.39
C CYS A 180 27.76 -10.62 -3.17
N THR A 181 28.14 -10.56 -4.44
CA THR A 181 27.78 -9.44 -5.32
C THR A 181 26.27 -9.40 -5.56
N GLY A 182 25.66 -10.56 -5.85
CA GLY A 182 24.21 -10.70 -5.97
C GLY A 182 23.46 -10.28 -4.70
N LEU A 183 23.92 -10.73 -3.52
CA LEU A 183 23.36 -10.33 -2.23
C LEU A 183 23.43 -8.82 -1.99
N ARG A 184 24.55 -8.17 -2.32
CA ARG A 184 24.69 -6.71 -2.18
C ARG A 184 23.72 -5.95 -3.08
N VAL A 185 23.59 -6.36 -4.35
CA VAL A 185 22.63 -5.75 -5.28
C VAL A 185 21.20 -5.96 -4.80
N ALA A 186 20.87 -7.17 -4.38
CA ALA A 186 19.55 -7.54 -3.89
C ALA A 186 19.14 -6.82 -2.60
N ALA A 187 20.09 -6.41 -1.76
CA ALA A 187 19.83 -5.64 -0.55
C ALA A 187 19.12 -4.30 -0.85
N GLY A 188 19.59 -3.55 -1.86
CA GLY A 188 18.94 -2.30 -2.26
C GLY A 188 17.58 -2.54 -2.92
N LEU A 189 17.50 -3.56 -3.78
CA LEU A 189 16.28 -3.94 -4.48
C LEU A 189 15.17 -4.45 -3.53
N ALA A 190 15.52 -5.10 -2.43
CA ALA A 190 14.56 -5.54 -1.41
C ALA A 190 13.82 -4.36 -0.79
N VAL A 191 14.52 -3.24 -0.53
CA VAL A 191 13.89 -2.02 -0.01
C VAL A 191 12.98 -1.37 -1.04
N ILE A 192 13.39 -1.35 -2.32
CA ILE A 192 12.53 -0.88 -3.41
C ILE A 192 11.26 -1.73 -3.49
N GLY A 193 11.39 -3.07 -3.44
CA GLY A 193 10.25 -3.98 -3.44
C GLY A 193 9.33 -3.80 -2.24
N ALA A 194 9.87 -3.52 -1.05
CA ALA A 194 9.09 -3.22 0.14
C ALA A 194 8.30 -1.91 -0.01
N VAL A 195 8.96 -0.82 -0.39
CA VAL A 195 8.30 0.49 -0.60
C VAL A 195 7.19 0.38 -1.65
N VAL A 196 7.42 -0.37 -2.74
CA VAL A 196 6.39 -0.58 -3.77
C VAL A 196 5.23 -1.44 -3.26
N GLY A 197 5.50 -2.48 -2.45
CA GLY A 197 4.47 -3.24 -1.75
C GLY A 197 3.59 -2.33 -0.87
N GLU A 198 4.23 -1.50 -0.06
CA GLU A 198 3.58 -0.59 0.89
C GLU A 198 2.74 0.51 0.24
N LEU A 199 3.10 0.97 -0.96
CA LEU A 199 2.31 1.94 -1.73
C LEU A 199 0.88 1.44 -1.99
N VAL A 200 0.66 0.12 -1.98
CA VAL A 200 -0.61 -0.53 -2.33
C VAL A 200 -1.15 -1.46 -1.23
N SER A 201 -0.50 -1.57 -0.07
CA SER A 201 -0.90 -2.46 1.04
C SER A 201 -1.90 -1.85 2.04
N GLY A 202 -2.35 -0.61 1.86
CA GLY A 202 -3.19 0.07 2.85
C GLY A 202 -2.45 0.49 4.11
N VAL A 203 -3.10 1.35 4.90
CA VAL A 203 -2.47 1.99 6.06
C VAL A 203 -2.71 1.15 7.31
N LEU A 204 -1.64 0.64 7.92
CA LEU A 204 -1.64 0.06 9.28
C LEU A 204 -1.72 1.19 10.34
N ASP A 205 -1.98 0.83 11.61
CA ASP A 205 -2.07 1.77 12.75
C ASP A 205 -0.84 2.69 12.89
N SER A 206 0.32 2.25 12.40
CA SER A 206 1.48 3.09 12.09
C SER A 206 1.84 2.87 10.62
N PRO A 207 1.73 3.89 9.74
CA PRO A 207 1.96 3.70 8.31
C PRO A 207 3.45 3.49 7.99
N PRO A 208 3.81 2.49 7.17
CA PRO A 208 5.18 2.35 6.68
C PRO A 208 5.53 3.44 5.65
N LEU A 209 6.81 3.59 5.28
CA LEU A 209 7.27 4.71 4.45
C LEU A 209 6.53 4.79 3.10
N GLY A 210 6.27 3.67 2.42
CA GLY A 210 5.51 3.68 1.16
C GLY A 210 4.09 4.20 1.33
N ALA A 211 3.42 3.86 2.44
CA ALA A 211 2.08 4.37 2.74
C ALA A 211 2.09 5.87 3.07
N ILE A 212 3.13 6.34 3.78
CA ILE A 212 3.35 7.77 4.03
C ILE A 212 3.56 8.53 2.73
N ILE A 213 4.39 8.01 1.82
CA ILE A 213 4.61 8.59 0.48
C ILE A 213 3.29 8.70 -0.28
N ALA A 214 2.49 7.64 -0.32
CA ALA A 214 1.19 7.66 -0.99
C ALA A 214 0.26 8.73 -0.41
N ALA A 215 0.21 8.86 0.93
CA ALA A 215 -0.62 9.86 1.59
C ALA A 215 -0.14 11.29 1.34
N ALA A 216 1.17 11.51 1.43
CA ALA A 216 1.80 12.81 1.23
C ALA A 216 1.63 13.31 -0.22
N LEU A 217 1.74 12.42 -1.22
CA LEU A 217 1.46 12.74 -2.62
C LEU A 217 0.01 13.22 -2.83
N ARG A 218 -0.97 12.61 -2.16
CA ARG A 218 -2.38 13.05 -2.25
C ARG A 218 -2.58 14.46 -1.67
N ASN A 219 -1.91 14.74 -0.56
CA ASN A 219 -2.01 16.01 0.14
C ASN A 219 -1.09 17.09 -0.43
N SER A 220 -0.33 16.79 -1.49
CA SER A 220 0.69 17.68 -2.05
C SER A 220 1.75 18.12 -1.02
N ALA A 221 1.98 17.30 0.01
CA ALA A 221 3.00 17.49 1.04
C ALA A 221 4.34 16.90 0.57
N LEU A 222 4.96 17.54 -0.42
CA LEU A 222 6.18 17.00 -1.05
C LEU A 222 7.37 16.99 -0.10
N ASP A 223 7.46 17.92 0.84
CA ASP A 223 8.43 17.87 1.95
C ASP A 223 8.41 16.52 2.69
N LEU A 224 7.22 16.01 3.01
CA LEU A 224 7.03 14.71 3.63
C LEU A 224 7.34 13.54 2.69
N VAL A 225 7.03 13.67 1.39
CA VAL A 225 7.43 12.68 0.36
C VAL A 225 8.94 12.54 0.32
N PHE A 226 9.67 13.66 0.19
CA PHE A 226 11.12 13.65 0.10
C PHE A 226 11.75 13.18 1.42
N ALA A 227 11.21 13.54 2.58
CA ALA A 227 11.66 13.03 3.87
C ALA A 227 11.53 11.50 3.97
N ALA A 228 10.37 10.96 3.56
CA ALA A 228 10.15 9.51 3.53
C ALA A 228 11.09 8.80 2.55
N VAL A 229 11.33 9.37 1.37
CA VAL A 229 12.29 8.84 0.37
C VAL A 229 13.72 8.84 0.90
N VAL A 230 14.14 9.89 1.61
CA VAL A 230 15.46 9.95 2.26
C VAL A 230 15.61 8.84 3.31
N LEU A 231 14.59 8.60 4.13
CA LEU A 231 14.61 7.49 5.08
C LEU A 231 14.59 6.13 4.40
N SER A 232 13.82 5.93 3.32
CA SER A 232 13.87 4.70 2.53
C SER A 232 15.27 4.44 1.96
N ALA A 233 15.92 5.49 1.44
CA ALA A 233 17.29 5.41 0.97
C ALA A 233 18.26 5.05 2.10
N ALA A 234 18.10 5.65 3.29
CA ALA A 234 18.90 5.35 4.47
C ALA A 234 18.77 3.88 4.90
N VAL A 235 17.55 3.32 4.88
CA VAL A 235 17.30 1.89 5.13
C VAL A 235 18.02 1.03 4.08
N GLY A 236 17.91 1.38 2.78
CA GLY A 236 18.60 0.70 1.69
C GLY A 236 20.12 0.69 1.82
N PHE A 237 20.72 1.86 2.09
CA PHE A 237 22.16 1.98 2.30
C PHE A 237 22.63 1.21 3.55
N SER A 238 21.84 1.21 4.61
CA SER A 238 22.13 0.46 5.83
C SER A 238 22.16 -1.05 5.56
N LEU A 239 21.14 -1.58 4.86
CA LEU A 239 21.09 -2.99 4.50
C LEU A 239 22.23 -3.37 3.54
N PHE A 240 22.51 -2.54 2.54
CA PHE A 240 23.65 -2.72 1.63
C PHE A 240 24.99 -2.75 2.38
N ALA A 241 25.19 -1.86 3.34
CA ALA A 241 26.42 -1.79 4.14
C ALA A 241 26.58 -3.04 5.01
N ILE A 242 25.50 -3.51 5.65
CA ILE A 242 25.49 -4.75 6.45
C ILE A 242 25.87 -5.95 5.58
N VAL A 243 25.25 -6.10 4.40
CA VAL A 243 25.54 -7.21 3.48
C VAL A 243 26.95 -7.11 2.91
N SER A 244 27.43 -5.89 2.64
CA SER A 244 28.79 -5.65 2.19
C SER A 244 29.84 -6.02 3.24
N LEU A 245 29.59 -5.69 4.49
CA LEU A 245 30.43 -6.05 5.63
C LEU A 245 30.43 -7.58 5.81
N PHE A 246 29.25 -8.21 5.79
CA PHE A 246 29.12 -9.67 5.86
C PHE A 246 29.95 -10.35 4.76
N ALA A 247 29.82 -9.90 3.52
CA ALA A 247 30.59 -10.42 2.40
C ALA A 247 32.10 -10.18 2.56
N HIS A 248 32.53 -9.04 3.11
CA HIS A 248 33.94 -8.78 3.34
C HIS A 248 34.51 -9.73 4.42
N VAL A 249 33.81 -9.91 5.53
CA VAL A 249 34.21 -10.84 6.60
C VAL A 249 34.29 -12.27 6.07
N LEU A 250 33.32 -12.69 5.24
CA LEU A 250 33.26 -14.02 4.65
C LEU A 250 34.40 -14.29 3.66
N LEU A 251 34.80 -13.30 2.84
CA LEU A 251 35.81 -13.45 1.78
C LEU A 251 37.25 -13.13 2.23
N SER A 252 37.42 -12.30 3.26
CA SER A 252 38.71 -11.83 3.78
C SER A 252 39.78 -12.91 4.01
N PRO A 253 39.46 -14.12 4.52
CA PRO A 253 40.52 -15.07 4.87
C PRO A 253 41.14 -15.81 3.67
N TRP A 254 40.52 -15.81 2.48
CA TRP A 254 40.92 -16.73 1.39
C TRP A 254 41.01 -16.11 0.00
N HIS A 255 40.25 -15.04 -0.30
CA HIS A 255 40.12 -14.57 -1.68
C HIS A 255 41.21 -13.54 -2.09
N PRO A 256 41.88 -13.68 -3.25
CA PRO A 256 42.94 -12.76 -3.68
C PRO A 256 42.50 -11.29 -3.85
N SER A 257 41.22 -11.04 -4.15
CA SER A 257 40.69 -9.66 -4.30
C SER A 257 40.66 -8.85 -3.00
N THR A 258 40.88 -9.48 -1.84
CA THR A 258 41.05 -8.82 -0.53
C THR A 258 42.49 -8.91 -0.02
N ARG A 259 43.40 -9.60 -0.73
CA ARG A 259 44.81 -9.67 -0.37
C ARG A 259 45.50 -8.37 -0.76
N PRO A 260 46.17 -7.70 0.19
CA PRO A 260 46.96 -6.52 -0.13
C PRO A 260 48.11 -6.93 -1.06
N THR A 261 48.34 -6.21 -2.16
CA THR A 261 49.57 -6.31 -2.97
C THR A 261 50.79 -6.05 -2.07
N ASP A 262 51.97 -6.62 -2.37
CA ASP A 262 53.13 -6.61 -1.45
C ASP A 262 53.53 -5.22 -0.90
N GLY A 263 53.22 -4.12 -1.59
CA GLY A 263 53.38 -2.75 -1.07
C GLY A 263 52.47 -2.36 0.11
N GLN A 264 51.36 -3.06 0.35
CA GLN A 264 50.39 -2.80 1.42
C GLN A 264 50.64 -3.65 2.69
N ARG A 265 51.56 -4.63 2.65
CA ARG A 265 51.97 -5.42 3.82
C ARG A 265 52.70 -4.58 4.88
N ALA A 266 53.45 -3.55 4.47
CA ALA A 266 54.15 -2.65 5.37
C ALA A 266 53.22 -1.76 6.21
N GLN A 267 51.97 -1.56 5.76
CA GLN A 267 50.98 -0.68 6.41
C GLN A 267 50.07 -1.41 7.40
N ARG A 268 50.21 -2.74 7.52
CA ARG A 268 49.29 -3.64 8.23
C ARG A 268 49.58 -3.82 9.73
N LYS A 269 50.26 -2.87 10.39
CA LYS A 269 50.47 -2.89 11.85
C LYS A 269 49.30 -2.32 12.68
N ASN A 270 48.27 -1.72 12.07
CA ASN A 270 47.13 -1.15 12.80
C ASN A 270 45.82 -1.94 12.61
N VAL A 271 45.73 -3.12 13.24
CA VAL A 271 44.52 -3.97 13.29
C VAL A 271 43.42 -3.40 14.22
N VAL A 272 43.64 -2.25 14.84
CA VAL A 272 42.71 -1.61 15.78
C VAL A 272 41.62 -0.77 15.06
N GLU A 273 41.89 -0.26 13.86
CA GLU A 273 40.98 0.70 13.19
C GLU A 273 39.76 0.05 12.52
N GLN A 274 39.86 -1.22 12.10
CA GLN A 274 38.71 -1.97 11.57
C GLN A 274 37.70 -2.30 12.67
N ARG A 275 38.13 -2.42 13.92
CA ARG A 275 37.27 -2.69 15.08
C ARG A 275 36.40 -1.49 15.48
N ALA A 276 36.82 -0.25 15.18
CA ALA A 276 36.04 0.96 15.46
C ALA A 276 34.90 1.18 14.45
N VAL A 277 35.15 0.88 13.16
CA VAL A 277 34.11 0.87 12.12
C VAL A 277 33.12 -0.27 12.38
N LEU A 278 33.64 -1.43 12.78
CA LEU A 278 32.85 -2.56 13.26
C LEU A 278 31.99 -2.16 14.47
N ALA A 279 32.52 -1.41 15.43
CA ALA A 279 31.76 -0.91 16.59
C ALA A 279 30.71 0.15 16.22
N PHE A 280 30.94 0.99 15.20
CA PHE A 280 29.94 1.95 14.71
C PHE A 280 28.75 1.24 14.05
N PHE A 281 29.00 0.28 13.15
CA PHE A 281 27.93 -0.48 12.49
C PHE A 281 27.26 -1.49 13.43
N ILE A 282 27.99 -2.08 14.39
CA ILE A 282 27.41 -2.85 15.50
C ILE A 282 26.62 -1.96 16.45
N GLY A 283 27.02 -0.70 16.64
CA GLY A 283 26.28 0.30 17.41
C GLY A 283 24.95 0.66 16.76
N VAL A 284 24.93 0.87 15.45
CA VAL A 284 23.70 1.05 14.66
C VAL A 284 22.84 -0.22 14.68
N LEU A 285 23.44 -1.41 14.54
CA LEU A 285 22.76 -2.70 14.69
C LEU A 285 22.18 -2.89 16.10
N GLY A 286 22.91 -2.50 17.14
CA GLY A 286 22.49 -2.56 18.53
C GLY A 286 21.35 -1.59 18.82
N LEU A 287 21.38 -0.39 18.25
CA LEU A 287 20.27 0.57 18.30
C LEU A 287 19.04 0.05 17.55
N THR A 288 19.24 -0.61 16.41
CA THR A 288 18.15 -1.20 15.61
C THR A 288 17.54 -2.40 16.34
N ILE A 289 18.36 -3.30 16.92
CA ILE A 289 17.90 -4.45 17.72
C ILE A 289 17.28 -4.01 19.05
N TYR A 290 17.81 -2.98 19.71
CA TYR A 290 17.25 -2.39 20.92
C TYR A 290 15.88 -1.74 20.63
N ALA A 291 15.75 -1.01 19.53
CA ALA A 291 14.47 -0.49 19.04
C ALA A 291 13.49 -1.60 18.58
N LEU A 292 13.99 -2.79 18.23
CA LEU A 292 13.19 -3.98 17.95
C LEU A 292 12.82 -4.79 19.21
N SER A 293 13.46 -4.51 20.35
CA SER A 293 13.29 -5.23 21.62
C SER A 293 12.41 -4.46 22.63
N THR A 294 11.97 -3.26 22.29
CA THR A 294 10.97 -2.54 23.08
C THR A 294 9.61 -3.25 22.99
N PRO A 295 8.81 -3.30 24.07
CA PRO A 295 7.75 -4.30 24.23
C PRO A 295 6.51 -4.13 23.34
N ASP A 296 6.42 -3.06 22.53
CA ASP A 296 5.18 -2.69 21.83
C ASP A 296 4.85 -3.52 20.58
N LEU A 297 5.77 -4.37 20.11
CA LEU A 297 5.59 -5.19 18.90
C LEU A 297 5.24 -6.67 19.17
N ARG A 298 5.24 -7.13 20.43
CA ARG A 298 4.92 -8.54 20.74
C ARG A 298 3.41 -8.84 20.77
N SER A 299 2.56 -7.83 20.86
CA SER A 299 1.11 -8.00 20.90
C SER A 299 0.50 -8.41 19.55
N SER A 300 1.17 -8.13 18.43
CA SER A 300 0.64 -8.40 17.08
C SER A 300 1.11 -9.72 16.46
N MET A 301 2.10 -10.39 17.05
CA MET A 301 2.77 -11.55 16.42
C MET A 301 2.34 -12.95 16.94
N VAL A 302 1.41 -13.03 17.92
CA VAL A 302 1.07 -14.31 18.58
C VAL A 302 -0.34 -14.85 18.24
N SER A 303 -1.16 -14.17 17.44
CA SER A 303 -2.53 -14.66 17.16
C SER A 303 -2.64 -15.86 16.21
N ASN A 304 -1.56 -16.41 15.66
CA ASN A 304 -1.65 -17.44 14.62
C ASN A 304 -0.87 -18.72 14.97
N ARG A 305 -1.31 -19.41 16.02
CA ARG A 305 -1.05 -20.84 16.26
C ARG A 305 -1.90 -21.36 17.41
N ALA A 306 -3.03 -21.99 17.09
CA ALA A 306 -3.68 -22.92 18.01
C ALA A 306 -4.46 -23.95 17.19
N HIS A 307 -3.89 -25.13 16.99
CA HIS A 307 -4.62 -26.38 16.76
C HIS A 307 -3.95 -27.48 17.61
N ASP A 308 -4.80 -28.37 18.11
CA ASP A 308 -4.55 -29.57 18.93
C ASP A 308 -4.30 -29.42 20.44
N LYS A 309 -5.42 -29.46 21.20
CA LYS A 309 -5.65 -30.46 22.27
C LYS A 309 -7.15 -30.58 22.64
N PRO A 310 -7.60 -31.75 23.15
CA PRO A 310 -9.01 -32.12 23.16
C PRO A 310 -9.84 -31.49 24.29
N ILE A 311 -11.12 -31.32 23.98
CA ILE A 311 -12.14 -30.52 24.67
C ILE A 311 -12.63 -31.18 25.97
N LYS A 312 -12.79 -30.36 27.02
CA LYS A 312 -13.89 -30.46 27.98
C LYS A 312 -14.61 -29.10 28.09
N PRO A 313 -15.93 -29.07 28.24
CA PRO A 313 -16.73 -27.91 27.90
C PRO A 313 -16.85 -26.94 29.08
N ALA A 314 -16.43 -25.70 28.87
CA ALA A 314 -16.91 -24.55 29.63
C ALA A 314 -17.48 -23.55 28.63
N GLN A 315 -18.81 -23.42 28.62
CA GLN A 315 -19.51 -22.36 27.90
C GLN A 315 -19.11 -21.02 28.51
N GLN A 316 -18.24 -20.29 27.84
CA GLN A 316 -18.09 -18.84 27.97
C GLN A 316 -18.65 -18.22 26.68
N ASP A 317 -19.48 -17.19 26.81
CA ASP A 317 -20.00 -16.36 25.71
C ASP A 317 -18.84 -15.84 24.84
N GLU A 318 -18.41 -16.63 23.86
CA GLU A 318 -17.27 -16.28 23.00
C GLU A 318 -17.75 -15.24 21.98
N LYS A 319 -17.32 -13.99 22.17
CA LYS A 319 -17.62 -12.89 21.23
C LYS A 319 -17.11 -13.27 19.85
N LYS A 320 -17.93 -13.05 18.84
CA LYS A 320 -17.55 -13.40 17.47
C LYS A 320 -16.66 -12.30 16.89
N GLN A 321 -15.44 -12.68 16.50
CA GLN A 321 -14.51 -11.78 15.82
C GLN A 321 -14.99 -11.52 14.40
N VAL A 322 -15.01 -10.24 14.00
CA VAL A 322 -15.46 -9.79 12.69
C VAL A 322 -14.52 -8.70 12.18
N LYS A 323 -13.99 -8.85 10.96
CA LYS A 323 -13.19 -7.81 10.29
C LYS A 323 -14.03 -7.09 9.26
N ILE A 324 -13.95 -5.77 9.26
CA ILE A 324 -14.60 -4.91 8.26
C ILE A 324 -13.52 -4.10 7.55
N GLN A 325 -13.29 -4.40 6.27
CA GLN A 325 -12.34 -3.67 5.42
C GLN A 325 -12.97 -2.42 4.81
N LEU A 326 -12.48 -1.23 5.14
CA LEU A 326 -12.87 0.00 4.44
C LEU A 326 -12.19 0.08 3.06
N ASN A 327 -12.84 0.74 2.09
CA ASN A 327 -12.28 1.01 0.77
C ASN A 327 -11.47 2.32 0.73
N TRP A 328 -11.67 3.21 1.70
CA TRP A 328 -11.03 4.51 1.75
C TRP A 328 -10.50 4.84 3.16
N VAL A 329 -9.86 6.00 3.28
CA VAL A 329 -9.31 6.47 4.55
C VAL A 329 -10.42 6.98 5.48
N PRO A 330 -10.23 7.00 6.81
CA PRO A 330 -11.29 7.36 7.76
C PRO A 330 -11.78 8.80 7.57
N GLU A 331 -13.05 8.93 7.23
CA GLU A 331 -13.74 10.18 6.91
C GLU A 331 -15.22 10.06 7.36
N PRO A 332 -16.01 11.16 7.32
CA PRO A 332 -17.41 11.17 7.77
C PRO A 332 -18.30 10.18 7.01
N GLU A 333 -17.88 9.75 5.82
CA GLU A 333 -18.54 8.68 5.06
C GLU A 333 -18.59 7.32 5.77
N PHE A 334 -17.70 7.10 6.74
CA PHE A 334 -17.67 5.92 7.60
C PHE A 334 -18.14 6.22 9.03
N GLY A 335 -18.73 7.41 9.26
CA GLY A 335 -19.12 7.89 10.58
C GLY A 335 -19.97 6.88 11.35
N GLY A 336 -20.94 6.24 10.70
CA GLY A 336 -21.77 5.21 11.33
C GLY A 336 -21.01 3.97 11.82
N LEU A 337 -19.97 3.52 11.09
CA LEU A 337 -19.14 2.37 11.51
C LEU A 337 -18.28 2.73 12.72
N TYR A 338 -17.62 3.88 12.67
CA TYR A 338 -16.76 4.33 13.75
C TYR A 338 -17.56 4.70 15.00
N GLU A 339 -18.73 5.31 14.84
CA GLU A 339 -19.65 5.58 15.94
C GLU A 339 -20.14 4.28 16.58
N ALA A 340 -20.49 3.26 15.79
CA ALA A 340 -20.90 1.95 16.31
C ALA A 340 -19.78 1.27 17.12
N GLU A 341 -18.52 1.41 16.68
CA GLU A 341 -17.37 0.89 17.42
C GLU A 341 -17.13 1.68 18.71
N LEU A 342 -17.07 3.02 18.64
CA LEU A 342 -16.79 3.90 19.76
C LEU A 342 -17.85 3.86 20.86
N LYS A 343 -19.13 3.74 20.48
CA LYS A 343 -20.27 3.62 21.42
C LYS A 343 -20.51 2.19 21.89
N GLY A 344 -19.77 1.21 21.36
CA GLY A 344 -19.90 -0.20 21.74
C GLY A 344 -21.13 -0.90 21.18
N TYR A 345 -21.78 -0.37 20.13
CA TYR A 345 -22.97 -1.00 19.54
C TYR A 345 -22.67 -2.37 18.93
N PHE A 346 -21.45 -2.60 18.42
CA PHE A 346 -21.03 -3.94 18.03
C PHE A 346 -20.90 -4.89 19.23
N LYS A 347 -20.40 -4.38 20.36
CA LYS A 347 -20.24 -5.16 21.61
C LYS A 347 -21.60 -5.52 22.21
N ASP A 348 -22.59 -4.63 22.14
CA ASP A 348 -23.98 -4.89 22.54
C ASP A 348 -24.58 -6.07 21.77
N GLU A 349 -24.19 -6.23 20.50
CA GLU A 349 -24.59 -7.33 19.62
C GLU A 349 -23.67 -8.56 19.74
N LYS A 350 -22.81 -8.62 20.77
CA LYS A 350 -21.82 -9.69 21.04
C LYS A 350 -20.77 -9.87 19.92
N LEU A 351 -20.46 -8.80 19.19
CA LEU A 351 -19.45 -8.78 18.14
C LEU A 351 -18.17 -8.11 18.64
N ASP A 352 -17.03 -8.68 18.27
CA ASP A 352 -15.71 -8.06 18.42
C ASP A 352 -15.24 -7.61 17.04
N VAL A 353 -15.49 -6.34 16.71
CA VAL A 353 -15.28 -5.79 15.37
C VAL A 353 -13.91 -5.13 15.26
N THR A 354 -13.15 -5.52 14.24
CA THR A 354 -11.92 -4.84 13.83
C THR A 354 -12.17 -4.08 12.54
N LEU A 355 -12.14 -2.74 12.60
CA LEU A 355 -12.21 -1.88 11.42
C LEU A 355 -10.81 -1.77 10.79
N ILE A 356 -10.65 -2.29 9.58
CA ILE A 356 -9.40 -2.22 8.83
C ILE A 356 -9.47 -1.01 7.90
N LYS A 357 -8.52 -0.08 8.08
CA LYS A 357 -8.42 1.14 7.29
C LYS A 357 -8.22 0.83 5.80
N GLY A 358 -8.89 1.61 4.95
CA GLY A 358 -8.77 1.52 3.49
C GLY A 358 -7.78 2.53 2.91
N GLY A 359 -7.85 2.70 1.59
CA GLY A 359 -7.03 3.66 0.85
C GLY A 359 -6.94 3.31 -0.63
N PRO A 360 -6.26 4.15 -1.42
CA PRO A 360 -6.07 3.89 -2.85
C PRO A 360 -5.44 2.52 -3.11
N GLY A 361 -5.97 1.80 -4.09
CA GLY A 361 -5.46 0.49 -4.50
C GLY A 361 -5.87 -0.69 -3.62
N ILE A 362 -6.58 -0.45 -2.51
CA ILE A 362 -7.15 -1.54 -1.71
C ILE A 362 -8.24 -2.27 -2.50
N ALA A 363 -8.02 -3.56 -2.72
CA ALA A 363 -8.94 -4.44 -3.42
C ALA A 363 -10.03 -4.97 -2.45
N SER A 364 -10.74 -4.06 -1.77
CA SER A 364 -11.78 -4.41 -0.79
C SER A 364 -12.85 -5.37 -1.33
N PRO A 365 -13.30 -5.26 -2.61
CA PRO A 365 -14.25 -6.21 -3.17
C PRO A 365 -13.67 -7.64 -3.29
N GLN A 366 -12.41 -7.76 -3.67
CA GLN A 366 -11.72 -9.06 -3.79
C GLN A 366 -11.52 -9.68 -2.41
N LEU A 367 -11.12 -8.89 -1.42
CA LEU A 367 -10.89 -9.36 -0.05
C LEU A 367 -12.12 -10.04 0.56
N VAL A 368 -13.29 -9.42 0.43
CA VAL A 368 -14.53 -9.99 0.95
C VAL A 368 -14.99 -11.18 0.11
N ALA A 369 -14.88 -11.11 -1.22
CA ALA A 369 -15.30 -12.18 -2.12
C ALA A 369 -14.50 -13.48 -1.93
N THR A 370 -13.21 -13.39 -1.60
CA THR A 370 -12.35 -14.56 -1.30
C THR A 370 -12.39 -14.96 0.18
N GLY A 371 -13.19 -14.30 1.01
CA GLY A 371 -13.31 -14.60 2.45
C GLY A 371 -12.06 -14.26 3.29
N GLN A 372 -11.19 -13.35 2.84
CA GLN A 372 -10.06 -12.88 3.66
C GLN A 372 -10.51 -11.96 4.80
N VAL A 373 -11.67 -11.31 4.61
CA VAL A 373 -12.40 -10.52 5.61
C VAL A 373 -13.88 -10.88 5.55
N GLU A 374 -14.57 -10.80 6.68
CA GLU A 374 -15.99 -11.12 6.77
C GLU A 374 -16.87 -10.07 6.07
N PHE A 375 -16.48 -8.79 6.18
CA PHE A 375 -17.16 -7.69 5.51
C PHE A 375 -16.18 -6.71 4.88
N ALA A 376 -16.66 -6.03 3.84
CA ALA A 376 -15.95 -4.91 3.25
C ALA A 376 -16.90 -3.82 2.77
N ILE A 377 -16.39 -2.59 2.73
CA ILE A 377 -17.05 -1.50 2.04
C ILE A 377 -16.70 -1.55 0.56
N VAL A 378 -17.73 -1.52 -0.28
CA VAL A 378 -17.64 -1.58 -1.75
C VAL A 378 -18.73 -0.67 -2.36
N SER A 379 -18.77 -0.56 -3.69
CA SER A 379 -19.88 0.07 -4.41
C SER A 379 -20.83 -0.97 -4.99
N GLY A 380 -22.10 -0.61 -5.19
CA GLY A 380 -23.07 -1.48 -5.85
C GLY A 380 -22.66 -1.85 -7.28
N ALA A 381 -22.03 -0.93 -8.01
CA ALA A 381 -21.52 -1.22 -9.34
C ALA A 381 -20.40 -2.29 -9.34
N GLN A 382 -19.53 -2.29 -8.31
CA GLN A 382 -18.52 -3.35 -8.13
C GLN A 382 -19.17 -4.70 -7.84
N ILE A 383 -20.22 -4.75 -7.01
CA ILE A 383 -20.95 -5.99 -6.72
C ILE A 383 -21.55 -6.59 -7.99
N VAL A 384 -22.30 -5.80 -8.76
CA VAL A 384 -22.91 -6.28 -10.01
C VAL A 384 -21.84 -6.74 -11.01
N THR A 385 -20.75 -5.99 -11.14
CA THR A 385 -19.64 -6.35 -12.05
C THR A 385 -18.96 -7.65 -11.63
N MET A 386 -18.68 -7.82 -10.35
CA MET A 386 -18.04 -9.03 -9.82
C MET A 386 -18.97 -10.25 -9.87
N ARG A 387 -20.27 -10.06 -9.62
CA ARG A 387 -21.29 -11.09 -9.77
C ARG A 387 -21.42 -11.57 -11.20
N ALA A 388 -21.40 -10.66 -12.18
CA ALA A 388 -21.36 -10.99 -13.60
C ALA A 388 -20.12 -11.84 -13.98
N GLN A 389 -19.04 -11.75 -13.19
CA GLN A 389 -17.81 -12.54 -13.34
C GLN A 389 -17.80 -13.82 -12.49
N GLY A 390 -18.90 -14.14 -11.81
CA GLY A 390 -19.03 -15.34 -10.97
C GLY A 390 -18.46 -15.22 -9.55
N ALA A 391 -18.12 -14.02 -9.08
CA ALA A 391 -17.63 -13.84 -7.71
C ALA A 391 -18.77 -13.88 -6.68
N PRO A 392 -18.58 -14.56 -5.53
CA PRO A 392 -19.64 -14.77 -4.54
C PRO A 392 -19.79 -13.59 -3.56
N ILE A 393 -20.15 -12.40 -4.05
CA ILE A 393 -20.23 -11.16 -3.24
C ILE A 393 -21.65 -10.58 -3.17
N VAL A 394 -22.10 -10.21 -1.98
CA VAL A 394 -23.48 -9.74 -1.73
C VAL A 394 -23.50 -8.49 -0.84
N ALA A 395 -24.28 -7.48 -1.24
CA ALA A 395 -24.53 -6.30 -0.41
C ALA A 395 -25.48 -6.65 0.75
N VAL A 396 -25.16 -6.15 1.93
CA VAL A 396 -25.97 -6.35 3.14
C VAL A 396 -26.46 -5.03 3.75
N TYR A 397 -25.89 -3.88 3.40
CA TYR A 397 -26.33 -2.60 3.96
C TYR A 397 -25.92 -1.43 3.06
N ALA A 398 -26.83 -0.51 2.76
CA ALA A 398 -26.50 0.75 2.08
C ALA A 398 -26.13 1.85 3.09
N ASN A 399 -24.87 2.32 3.09
CA ASN A 399 -24.47 3.44 3.95
C ASN A 399 -25.08 4.78 3.49
N PHE A 400 -25.37 4.87 2.19
CA PHE A 400 -26.08 6.01 1.60
C PHE A 400 -27.20 5.48 0.72
N ASP A 401 -28.40 6.00 0.94
CA ASP A 401 -29.50 5.78 0.02
C ASP A 401 -29.26 6.52 -1.30
N ARG A 402 -28.86 7.80 -1.25
CA ARG A 402 -28.63 8.58 -2.49
C ARG A 402 -27.18 8.47 -2.97
N PHE A 403 -27.00 8.41 -4.28
CA PHE A 403 -25.68 8.37 -4.90
C PHE A 403 -24.91 9.66 -4.60
N VAL A 404 -23.70 9.50 -4.06
CA VAL A 404 -22.91 10.60 -3.47
C VAL A 404 -21.84 11.17 -4.40
N ARG A 405 -21.72 10.69 -5.63
CA ARG A 405 -20.74 11.20 -6.60
C ARG A 405 -21.32 12.39 -7.37
N GLY A 406 -20.49 13.41 -7.55
CA GLY A 406 -20.80 14.60 -8.32
C GLY A 406 -19.61 15.08 -9.14
N ILE A 407 -19.83 16.09 -9.96
CA ILE A 407 -18.77 16.87 -10.61
C ILE A 407 -18.85 18.29 -10.07
N VAL A 408 -17.71 18.85 -9.63
CA VAL A 408 -17.60 20.21 -9.11
C VAL A 408 -16.95 21.13 -10.13
N THR A 409 -17.42 22.39 -10.19
CA THR A 409 -16.77 23.51 -10.89
C THR A 409 -16.66 24.71 -9.97
N ARG A 410 -15.92 25.75 -10.38
CA ARG A 410 -16.09 27.09 -9.79
C ARG A 410 -17.53 27.56 -9.98
N THR A 411 -18.06 28.33 -9.02
CA THR A 411 -19.39 28.93 -9.13
C THR A 411 -19.45 29.95 -10.25
N GLU A 412 -18.41 30.77 -10.36
CA GLU A 412 -18.25 31.71 -11.48
C GLU A 412 -18.04 30.94 -12.78
N GLY A 413 -18.85 31.24 -13.79
CA GLY A 413 -18.82 30.53 -15.07
C GLY A 413 -19.39 29.11 -15.03
N ALA A 414 -20.02 28.68 -13.93
CA ALA A 414 -20.59 27.35 -13.82
C ALA A 414 -21.70 27.14 -14.87
N PRO A 415 -21.68 26.01 -15.60
CA PRO A 415 -22.72 25.70 -16.58
C PRO A 415 -24.10 25.54 -15.90
N GLY A 416 -25.17 25.73 -16.67
CA GLY A 416 -26.54 25.66 -16.14
C GLY A 416 -26.98 24.27 -15.67
N SER A 417 -26.40 23.21 -16.23
CA SER A 417 -26.79 21.81 -15.98
C SER A 417 -25.58 20.86 -16.11
N LEU A 418 -25.72 19.64 -15.59
CA LEU A 418 -24.73 18.57 -15.73
C LEU A 418 -24.46 18.23 -17.21
N GLU A 419 -25.48 18.23 -18.06
CA GLU A 419 -25.33 18.03 -19.51
C GLU A 419 -24.42 19.10 -20.13
N ARG A 420 -24.70 20.38 -19.87
CA ARG A 420 -23.88 21.51 -20.37
C ARG A 420 -22.45 21.46 -19.82
N LEU A 421 -22.28 20.98 -18.59
CA LEU A 421 -20.96 20.69 -18.04
C LEU A 421 -20.27 19.63 -18.90
N TRP A 422 -20.92 18.49 -19.12
CA TRP A 422 -20.33 17.31 -19.75
C TRP A 422 -19.87 17.55 -21.19
N ILE A 423 -20.68 18.25 -21.98
CA ILE A 423 -20.39 18.60 -23.38
C ILE A 423 -19.50 19.84 -23.52
N GLY A 424 -19.18 20.51 -22.41
CA GLY A 424 -18.32 21.69 -22.37
C GLY A 424 -16.84 21.37 -22.62
N SER A 425 -16.02 22.41 -22.64
CA SER A 425 -14.56 22.33 -22.79
C SER A 425 -13.83 22.50 -21.46
N GLY A 426 -12.52 22.27 -21.47
CA GLY A 426 -11.65 22.35 -20.29
C GLY A 426 -11.34 20.98 -19.70
N PRO A 427 -10.42 20.89 -18.73
CA PRO A 427 -10.05 19.63 -18.11
C PRO A 427 -11.15 19.15 -17.14
N LEU A 428 -11.32 17.84 -17.06
CA LEU A 428 -12.12 17.17 -16.04
C LEU A 428 -11.23 16.16 -15.32
N ALA A 429 -10.88 16.44 -14.06
CA ALA A 429 -10.21 15.48 -13.20
C ALA A 429 -11.19 14.39 -12.79
N VAL A 430 -10.92 13.14 -13.17
CA VAL A 430 -11.75 11.99 -12.82
C VAL A 430 -10.89 10.74 -12.67
N GLU A 431 -11.29 9.84 -11.77
CA GLU A 431 -10.66 8.53 -11.66
C GLU A 431 -11.02 7.68 -12.89
N ALA A 432 -10.01 7.07 -13.53
CA ALA A 432 -10.23 6.19 -14.67
C ALA A 432 -11.13 4.99 -14.31
N GLY A 433 -11.98 4.58 -15.26
CA GLY A 433 -12.77 3.36 -15.16
C GLY A 433 -14.09 3.49 -14.40
N LEU A 434 -14.43 4.66 -13.85
CA LEU A 434 -15.71 4.87 -13.16
C LEU A 434 -16.91 4.67 -14.09
N PRO A 435 -17.87 3.78 -13.77
CA PRO A 435 -19.01 3.48 -14.65
C PRO A 435 -19.85 4.70 -15.04
N PHE A 436 -19.97 5.69 -14.14
CA PHE A 436 -20.77 6.86 -14.45
C PHE A 436 -20.18 7.70 -15.60
N VAL A 437 -18.86 7.65 -15.85
CA VAL A 437 -18.25 8.35 -16.99
C VAL A 437 -18.79 7.78 -18.30
N ARG A 438 -18.87 6.44 -18.39
CA ARG A 438 -19.48 5.77 -19.55
C ARG A 438 -20.97 6.04 -19.63
N TRP A 439 -21.66 6.11 -18.49
CA TRP A 439 -23.08 6.50 -18.43
C TRP A 439 -23.32 7.90 -18.98
N LEU A 440 -22.56 8.91 -18.54
CA LEU A 440 -22.69 10.27 -19.03
C LEU A 440 -22.36 10.37 -20.53
N ASN A 441 -21.38 9.61 -21.01
CA ASN A 441 -21.10 9.48 -22.45
C ASN A 441 -22.27 8.86 -23.22
N HIS A 442 -22.93 7.85 -22.67
CA HIS A 442 -24.12 7.23 -23.27
C HIS A 442 -25.30 8.22 -23.26
N ARG A 443 -25.51 8.94 -22.16
CA ARG A 443 -26.69 9.80 -21.94
C ARG A 443 -26.62 11.13 -22.68
N TYR A 444 -25.44 11.77 -22.70
CA TYR A 444 -25.23 13.14 -23.21
C TYR A 444 -24.28 13.19 -24.42
N GLY A 445 -23.77 12.05 -24.89
CA GLY A 445 -22.72 11.98 -25.90
C GLY A 445 -21.30 12.06 -25.32
N GLN A 446 -20.30 11.74 -26.15
CA GLN A 446 -18.90 11.77 -25.73
C GLN A 446 -18.50 13.15 -25.18
N THR A 447 -17.88 13.16 -24.00
CA THR A 447 -17.41 14.42 -23.41
C THR A 447 -16.42 15.13 -24.35
N ARG A 448 -16.54 16.45 -24.43
CA ARG A 448 -15.56 17.30 -25.12
C ARG A 448 -14.45 17.79 -24.18
N ARG A 449 -14.54 17.44 -22.89
CA ARG A 449 -13.54 17.78 -21.88
C ARG A 449 -12.31 16.89 -22.02
N SER A 450 -11.16 17.47 -21.72
CA SER A 450 -9.92 16.69 -21.59
C SER A 450 -9.97 15.96 -20.25
N LEU A 451 -10.16 14.64 -20.28
CA LEU A 451 -10.12 13.85 -19.06
C LEU A 451 -8.67 13.81 -18.52
N VAL A 452 -8.52 14.16 -17.26
CA VAL A 452 -7.24 14.12 -16.54
C VAL A 452 -7.40 13.13 -15.39
N GLN A 453 -6.42 12.26 -15.18
CA GLN A 453 -6.45 11.31 -14.08
C GLN A 453 -6.49 12.05 -12.75
N SER A 454 -7.52 11.80 -11.94
CA SER A 454 -7.58 12.30 -10.56
C SER A 454 -7.01 11.27 -9.59
N GLY A 455 -6.09 11.70 -8.73
CA GLY A 455 -5.63 10.96 -7.55
C GLY A 455 -6.30 11.41 -6.24
N GLY A 456 -7.37 12.21 -6.33
CA GLY A 456 -8.05 12.83 -5.17
C GLY A 456 -7.47 14.16 -4.70
N SER A 457 -6.33 14.61 -5.25
CA SER A 457 -5.76 15.93 -4.95
C SER A 457 -6.62 17.06 -5.52
N LEU A 458 -6.75 18.16 -4.78
CA LEU A 458 -7.47 19.37 -5.20
C LEU A 458 -6.55 20.49 -5.73
N THR A 459 -5.24 20.28 -5.72
CA THR A 459 -4.24 21.31 -6.05
C THR A 459 -4.40 21.87 -7.47
N GLU A 460 -4.62 20.99 -8.45
CA GLU A 460 -4.84 21.40 -9.85
C GLU A 460 -6.11 22.23 -10.00
N PHE A 461 -7.21 21.80 -9.37
CA PHE A 461 -8.48 22.53 -9.37
C PHE A 461 -8.36 23.90 -8.69
N LYS A 462 -7.57 24.00 -7.62
CA LYS A 462 -7.28 25.27 -6.95
C LYS A 462 -6.54 26.26 -7.87
N ARG A 463 -5.66 25.77 -8.74
CA ARG A 463 -4.88 26.59 -9.68
C ARG A 463 -5.64 26.97 -10.95
N ARG A 464 -6.51 26.08 -11.44
CA ARG A 464 -7.18 26.21 -12.73
C ARG A 464 -8.67 26.52 -12.59
N ALA A 465 -9.08 27.74 -12.92
CA ALA A 465 -10.48 28.15 -12.86
C ALA A 465 -11.39 27.44 -13.89
N ASP A 466 -10.82 26.98 -15.01
CA ASP A 466 -11.52 26.26 -16.09
C ASP A 466 -11.75 24.76 -15.80
N MET A 467 -11.23 24.27 -14.66
CA MET A 467 -11.21 22.85 -14.33
C MET A 467 -12.50 22.39 -13.65
N ALA A 468 -12.99 21.23 -14.09
CA ALA A 468 -13.99 20.45 -13.38
C ALA A 468 -13.31 19.26 -12.68
N GLN A 469 -13.92 18.76 -11.61
CA GLN A 469 -13.39 17.59 -10.89
C GLN A 469 -14.52 16.69 -10.39
N ALA A 470 -14.39 15.37 -10.56
CA ALA A 470 -15.26 14.41 -9.92
C ALA A 470 -14.96 14.35 -8.41
N VAL A 471 -16.01 14.32 -7.60
CA VAL A 471 -15.94 14.48 -6.13
C VAL A 471 -16.99 13.62 -5.42
N PHE A 472 -16.80 13.42 -4.12
CA PHE A 472 -17.90 13.18 -3.19
C PHE A 472 -18.55 14.52 -2.84
N VAL A 473 -19.87 14.60 -3.01
CA VAL A 473 -20.64 15.86 -2.91
C VAL A 473 -20.53 16.57 -1.55
N PHE A 474 -20.13 15.85 -0.50
CA PHE A 474 -19.96 16.38 0.87
C PHE A 474 -18.51 16.36 1.37
N ALA A 475 -17.52 16.01 0.54
CA ALA A 475 -16.11 15.97 0.97
C ALA A 475 -15.29 17.08 0.32
N GLU A 476 -14.84 16.90 -0.91
CA GLU A 476 -13.95 17.83 -1.61
C GLU A 476 -14.52 19.26 -1.75
N PRO A 477 -15.82 19.47 -2.05
CA PRO A 477 -16.41 20.81 -2.11
C PRO A 477 -16.29 21.59 -0.79
N ILE A 478 -16.33 20.90 0.35
CA ILE A 478 -16.21 21.53 1.68
C ILE A 478 -14.77 21.99 1.92
N THR A 479 -13.80 21.16 1.55
CA THR A 479 -12.38 21.56 1.63
C THR A 479 -12.13 22.80 0.78
N LEU A 480 -12.68 22.85 -0.44
CA LEU A 480 -12.57 24.02 -1.32
C LEU A 480 -13.27 25.26 -0.72
N GLU A 481 -14.46 25.09 -0.15
CA GLU A 481 -15.21 26.17 0.52
C GLU A 481 -14.41 26.77 1.70
N LEU A 482 -13.77 25.91 2.50
CA LEU A 482 -12.91 26.33 3.61
C LEU A 482 -11.65 27.07 3.15
N ASP A 483 -11.16 26.77 1.95
CA ASP A 483 -10.06 27.49 1.31
C ASP A 483 -10.51 28.78 0.59
N GLY A 484 -11.77 29.20 0.78
CA GLY A 484 -12.33 30.42 0.17
C GLY A 484 -12.72 30.27 -1.30
N ILE A 485 -12.80 29.04 -1.81
CA ILE A 485 -13.14 28.76 -3.21
C ILE A 485 -14.62 28.40 -3.31
N SER A 486 -15.42 29.30 -3.87
CA SER A 486 -16.82 29.04 -4.17
C SER A 486 -16.98 28.01 -5.29
N THR A 487 -17.75 26.96 -5.01
CA THR A 487 -17.98 25.87 -5.94
C THR A 487 -19.46 25.62 -6.21
N ARG A 488 -19.74 25.06 -7.39
CA ARG A 488 -21.04 24.48 -7.74
C ARG A 488 -20.86 22.99 -7.99
N VAL A 489 -21.70 22.19 -7.34
CA VAL A 489 -21.71 20.72 -7.47
C VAL A 489 -22.85 20.29 -8.39
N PHE A 490 -22.56 19.38 -9.30
CA PHE A 490 -23.50 18.74 -10.21
C PHE A 490 -23.60 17.25 -9.85
N PRO A 491 -24.64 16.82 -9.10
CA PRO A 491 -24.83 15.42 -8.74
C PRO A 491 -24.98 14.55 -9.99
N VAL A 492 -24.25 13.44 -10.05
CA VAL A 492 -24.36 12.52 -11.19
C VAL A 492 -25.72 11.84 -11.26
N SER A 493 -26.42 11.72 -10.12
CA SER A 493 -27.77 11.17 -10.03
C SER A 493 -28.80 11.92 -10.89
N GLU A 494 -28.59 13.20 -11.21
CA GLU A 494 -29.43 13.97 -12.14
C GLU A 494 -29.46 13.37 -13.56
N SER A 495 -28.45 12.58 -13.93
CA SER A 495 -28.40 11.87 -15.22
C SER A 495 -29.24 10.59 -15.27
N GLY A 496 -29.89 10.23 -14.16
CA GLY A 496 -30.59 8.94 -13.98
C GLY A 496 -29.70 7.80 -13.49
N PHE A 497 -28.42 8.05 -13.22
CA PHE A 497 -27.49 7.06 -12.66
C PHE A 497 -27.36 7.24 -11.15
N ASN A 498 -28.13 6.44 -10.40
CA ASN A 498 -28.25 6.54 -8.94
C ASN A 498 -28.06 5.18 -8.24
N PRO A 499 -26.89 4.52 -8.38
CA PRO A 499 -26.63 3.29 -7.64
C PRO A 499 -26.22 3.57 -6.19
N TYR A 500 -26.21 2.53 -5.35
CA TYR A 500 -25.63 2.62 -4.02
C TYR A 500 -24.10 2.75 -4.13
N SER A 501 -23.56 3.93 -3.79
CA SER A 501 -22.13 4.25 -3.93
C SER A 501 -21.25 3.60 -2.87
N VAL A 502 -21.77 3.42 -1.66
CA VAL A 502 -21.04 2.85 -0.52
C VAL A 502 -21.97 1.87 0.20
N VAL A 503 -21.68 0.59 0.06
CA VAL A 503 -22.43 -0.50 0.70
C VAL A 503 -21.49 -1.36 1.52
N LEU A 504 -22.00 -1.88 2.63
CA LEU A 504 -21.36 -2.99 3.32
C LEU A 504 -21.71 -4.28 2.56
N ALA A 505 -20.69 -5.06 2.23
CA ALA A 505 -20.83 -6.35 1.57
C ALA A 505 -20.23 -7.47 2.41
N THR A 506 -20.71 -8.69 2.17
CA THR A 506 -20.12 -9.96 2.63
C THR A 506 -20.03 -10.94 1.45
N ASN A 507 -19.61 -12.18 1.69
CA ASN A 507 -19.65 -13.25 0.68
C ASN A 507 -20.75 -14.28 0.96
N ASP A 508 -21.14 -15.03 -0.06
CA ASP A 508 -22.24 -15.99 0.01
C ASP A 508 -22.05 -17.07 1.08
N ALA A 509 -20.82 -17.58 1.21
CA ALA A 509 -20.51 -18.59 2.20
C ALA A 509 -20.69 -18.03 3.60
N PHE A 510 -20.13 -16.86 3.88
CA PHE A 510 -20.25 -16.22 5.19
C PHE A 510 -21.70 -15.86 5.51
N LEU A 511 -22.47 -15.33 4.55
CA LEU A 511 -23.88 -15.02 4.72
C LEU A 511 -24.71 -16.26 5.07
N ARG A 512 -24.49 -17.36 4.34
CA ARG A 512 -25.20 -18.62 4.56
C ARG A 512 -24.86 -19.26 5.91
N ASP A 513 -23.59 -19.23 6.29
CA ASP A 513 -23.09 -19.90 7.49
C ASP A 513 -23.32 -19.03 8.76
N ASN A 514 -23.46 -17.71 8.59
CA ASN A 514 -23.50 -16.75 9.70
C ASN A 514 -24.62 -15.68 9.59
N PRO A 515 -25.87 -16.03 9.23
CA PRO A 515 -26.94 -15.06 8.96
C PRO A 515 -27.25 -14.17 10.17
N ASN A 516 -27.18 -14.72 11.39
CA ASN A 516 -27.40 -13.96 12.62
C ASN A 516 -26.31 -12.93 12.88
N THR A 517 -25.06 -13.23 12.49
CA THR A 517 -23.93 -12.30 12.61
C THR A 517 -24.09 -11.14 11.62
N VAL A 518 -24.53 -11.42 10.39
CA VAL A 518 -24.81 -10.38 9.40
C VAL A 518 -25.94 -9.45 9.88
N ALA A 519 -27.04 -10.01 10.39
CA ALA A 519 -28.14 -9.22 10.94
C ALA A 519 -27.71 -8.37 12.16
N ALA A 520 -26.86 -8.92 13.03
CA ALA A 520 -26.28 -8.21 14.17
C ALA A 520 -25.41 -7.02 13.74
N VAL A 521 -24.55 -7.20 12.73
CA VAL A 521 -23.75 -6.11 12.15
C VAL A 521 -24.65 -5.02 11.57
N GLN A 522 -25.72 -5.37 10.86
CA GLN A 522 -26.67 -4.39 10.31
C GLN A 522 -27.36 -3.57 11.39
N ARG A 523 -27.82 -4.21 12.48
CA ARG A 523 -28.47 -3.50 13.61
C ARG A 523 -27.50 -2.56 14.31
N ALA A 524 -26.29 -3.02 14.63
CA ALA A 524 -25.25 -2.19 15.23
C ALA A 524 -24.88 -1.00 14.32
N LEU A 525 -24.75 -1.23 13.02
CA LEU A 525 -24.44 -0.19 12.05
C LEU A 525 -25.58 0.83 11.91
N ALA A 526 -26.85 0.39 11.91
CA ALA A 526 -28.00 1.29 11.90
C ALA A 526 -28.08 2.15 13.18
N ARG A 527 -27.75 1.59 14.35
CA ARG A 527 -27.60 2.36 15.59
C ARG A 527 -26.45 3.37 15.49
N GLY A 528 -25.33 2.95 14.92
CA GLY A 528 -24.16 3.80 14.67
C GLY A 528 -24.50 5.00 13.79
N TRP A 529 -25.14 4.79 12.64
CA TRP A 529 -25.57 5.89 11.77
C TRP A 529 -26.59 6.80 12.44
N ASN A 530 -27.58 6.28 13.16
CA ASN A 530 -28.53 7.12 13.89
C ASN A 530 -27.84 8.00 14.95
N SER A 531 -26.88 7.45 15.71
CA SER A 531 -26.11 8.20 16.70
C SER A 531 -25.20 9.24 16.04
N TYR A 532 -24.48 8.86 14.99
CA TYR A 532 -23.56 9.74 14.28
C TYR A 532 -24.26 10.94 13.63
N LEU A 533 -25.42 10.71 13.01
CA LEU A 533 -26.22 11.77 12.41
C LEU A 533 -26.83 12.72 13.45
N ALA A 534 -26.97 12.27 14.71
CA ALA A 534 -27.48 13.10 15.80
C ALA A 534 -26.38 13.96 16.44
N ASP A 535 -25.20 13.38 16.70
CA ASP A 535 -24.04 14.10 17.24
C ASP A 535 -22.70 13.51 16.74
N PRO A 536 -22.14 14.03 15.63
CA PRO A 536 -20.94 13.46 15.03
C PRO A 536 -19.63 13.91 15.70
N LYS A 537 -19.68 14.89 16.64
CA LYS A 537 -18.49 15.65 17.06
C LYS A 537 -17.43 14.77 17.73
N ALA A 538 -17.84 13.91 18.66
CA ALA A 538 -16.93 13.03 19.38
C ALA A 538 -16.22 12.05 18.43
N THR A 539 -16.98 11.45 17.51
CA THR A 539 -16.43 10.54 16.52
C THR A 539 -15.52 11.24 15.52
N ASN A 540 -15.86 12.47 15.10
CA ASN A 540 -15.03 13.26 14.19
C ASN A 540 -13.67 13.64 14.81
N ILE A 541 -13.57 13.80 16.13
CA ILE A 541 -12.28 13.99 16.82
C ILE A 541 -11.40 12.76 16.65
N GLU A 542 -11.94 11.56 16.82
CA GLU A 542 -11.18 10.31 16.63
C GLU A 542 -10.83 10.07 15.15
N LEU A 543 -11.76 10.34 14.22
CA LEU A 543 -11.50 10.29 12.77
C LEU A 543 -10.34 11.20 12.36
N THR A 544 -10.27 12.42 12.93
CA THR A 544 -9.19 13.37 12.64
C THR A 544 -7.83 12.84 13.08
N LYS A 545 -7.75 12.09 14.18
CA LYS A 545 -6.48 11.44 14.60
C LYS A 545 -6.05 10.36 13.61
N MET A 546 -7.00 9.61 13.07
CA MET A 546 -6.74 8.53 12.10
C MET A 546 -6.51 9.05 10.67
N ASN A 547 -7.00 10.24 10.35
CA ASN A 547 -6.84 10.93 9.07
C ASN A 547 -6.54 12.43 9.27
N PRO A 548 -5.30 12.78 9.65
CA PRO A 548 -4.91 14.17 9.90
C PRO A 548 -4.90 15.04 8.64
N ALA A 549 -5.09 14.45 7.46
CA ALA A 549 -5.18 15.17 6.19
C ALA A 549 -6.45 16.02 6.08
N MET A 550 -7.53 15.65 6.76
CA MET A 550 -8.80 16.38 6.75
C MET A 550 -9.01 17.02 8.13
N SER A 551 -9.13 18.36 8.15
CA SER A 551 -9.27 19.11 9.41
C SER A 551 -10.57 18.75 10.14
N LEU A 552 -10.57 18.85 11.48
CA LEU A 552 -11.78 18.64 12.29
C LEU A 552 -12.95 19.53 11.84
N ARG A 553 -12.66 20.76 11.40
CA ARG A 553 -13.67 21.67 10.86
C ARG A 553 -14.28 21.11 9.57
N ALA A 554 -13.47 20.58 8.66
CA ALA A 554 -13.95 19.93 7.44
C ALA A 554 -14.78 18.67 7.77
N MET A 555 -14.32 17.85 8.72
CA MET A 555 -15.05 16.65 9.18
C MET A 555 -16.46 16.99 9.68
N ASN A 556 -16.58 18.02 10.51
CA ASN A 556 -17.87 18.45 11.08
C ASN A 556 -18.82 18.99 10.01
N LEU A 557 -18.33 19.85 9.10
CA LEU A 557 -19.14 20.37 8.00
C LEU A 557 -19.59 19.26 7.04
N ALA A 558 -18.73 18.27 6.78
CA ALA A 558 -19.09 17.11 5.97
C ALA A 558 -20.19 16.28 6.63
N ALA A 559 -20.10 16.04 7.94
CA ALA A 559 -21.14 15.35 8.69
C ALA A 559 -22.50 16.09 8.65
N GLU A 560 -22.51 17.42 8.70
CA GLU A 560 -23.75 18.21 8.55
C GLU A 560 -24.40 18.02 7.18
N LYS A 561 -23.60 17.92 6.10
CA LYS A 561 -24.10 17.77 4.73
C LYS A 561 -24.43 16.31 4.35
N ILE A 562 -24.09 15.33 5.18
CA ILE A 562 -24.23 13.89 4.84
C ILE A 562 -25.65 13.35 5.02
N THR A 563 -26.41 13.89 5.98
CA THR A 563 -27.73 13.39 6.39
C THR A 563 -28.71 13.13 5.24
N PRO A 564 -28.87 14.04 4.25
CA PRO A 564 -29.80 13.82 3.14
C PRO A 564 -29.39 12.66 2.22
N TYR A 565 -28.12 12.26 2.22
CA TYR A 565 -27.62 11.15 1.43
C TYR A 565 -27.72 9.83 2.16
N VAL A 566 -27.47 9.82 3.47
CA VAL A 566 -27.59 8.64 4.33
C VAL A 566 -29.05 8.21 4.45
N ARG A 567 -29.96 9.15 4.77
CA ARG A 567 -31.39 8.86 4.89
C ARG A 567 -32.08 8.75 3.53
N GLY A 568 -31.78 9.69 2.62
CA GLY A 568 -32.40 9.75 1.29
C GLY A 568 -33.93 9.59 1.34
N ASP A 569 -34.44 8.70 0.49
CA ASP A 569 -35.86 8.34 0.39
C ASP A 569 -36.15 6.98 1.08
N ALA A 570 -35.18 6.44 1.80
CA ALA A 570 -35.30 5.15 2.47
C ALA A 570 -36.22 5.24 3.70
N LYS A 571 -37.06 4.22 3.90
CA LYS A 571 -37.90 4.08 5.11
C LYS A 571 -37.06 3.71 6.32
N ARG A 572 -36.03 2.88 6.13
CA ARG A 572 -35.07 2.46 7.14
C ARG A 572 -33.63 2.66 6.66
N LEU A 573 -32.75 3.07 7.58
CA LEU A 573 -31.32 3.14 7.30
C LEU A 573 -30.77 1.78 6.88
N GLY A 574 -30.05 1.75 5.75
CA GLY A 574 -29.44 0.55 5.21
C GLY A 574 -30.30 -0.25 4.24
N GLU A 575 -31.58 0.09 4.08
CA GLU A 575 -32.47 -0.64 3.18
C GLU A 575 -32.02 -0.51 1.72
N MET A 576 -32.33 -1.54 0.93
CA MET A 576 -31.97 -1.60 -0.47
C MET A 576 -33.15 -2.06 -1.33
N ASN A 577 -33.26 -1.47 -2.51
CA ASN A 577 -34.40 -1.66 -3.41
C ASN A 577 -34.04 -2.56 -4.61
N LEU A 578 -34.82 -3.62 -4.83
CA LEU A 578 -34.67 -4.56 -5.95
C LEU A 578 -34.71 -3.89 -7.32
N GLU A 579 -35.64 -2.94 -7.53
CA GLU A 579 -35.76 -2.16 -8.77
C GLU A 579 -34.47 -1.35 -9.04
N ARG A 580 -33.87 -0.77 -8.00
CA ARG A 580 -32.62 -0.01 -8.14
C ARG A 580 -31.45 -0.91 -8.53
N TRP A 581 -31.35 -2.11 -7.96
CA TRP A 581 -30.35 -3.12 -8.36
C TRP A 581 -30.56 -3.63 -9.78
N THR A 582 -31.82 -3.88 -10.16
CA THR A 582 -32.21 -4.29 -11.52
C THR A 582 -31.79 -3.22 -12.53
N ARG A 583 -32.15 -1.96 -12.28
CA ARG A 583 -31.78 -0.82 -13.12
C ARG A 583 -30.27 -0.65 -13.22
N LEU A 584 -29.54 -0.83 -12.12
CA LEU A 584 -28.07 -0.76 -12.16
C LEU A 584 -27.49 -1.84 -13.08
N GLY A 585 -27.97 -3.09 -13.00
CA GLY A 585 -27.55 -4.17 -13.91
C GLY A 585 -27.79 -3.83 -15.39
N GLU A 586 -28.97 -3.32 -15.71
CA GLU A 586 -29.31 -2.86 -17.06
C GLU A 586 -28.43 -1.70 -17.53
N GLN A 587 -28.17 -0.71 -16.67
CA GLN A 587 -27.33 0.43 -16.98
C GLN A 587 -25.88 -0.01 -17.25
N LEU A 588 -25.32 -0.90 -16.42
CA LEU A 588 -23.96 -1.42 -16.62
C LEU A 588 -23.83 -2.25 -17.90
N LYS A 589 -24.86 -3.03 -18.26
CA LYS A 589 -24.93 -3.75 -19.53
C LYS A 589 -24.98 -2.78 -20.71
N THR A 590 -25.84 -1.76 -20.62
CA THR A 590 -26.03 -0.74 -21.67
C THR A 590 -24.74 0.00 -21.99
N ILE A 591 -23.93 0.30 -20.99
CA ILE A 591 -22.65 1.01 -21.14
C ILE A 591 -21.44 0.07 -21.36
N GLY A 592 -21.69 -1.22 -21.58
CA GLY A 592 -20.67 -2.22 -21.88
C GLY A 592 -19.65 -2.44 -20.75
N VAL A 593 -20.06 -2.29 -19.49
CA VAL A 593 -19.24 -2.67 -18.32
C VAL A 593 -19.36 -4.17 -18.04
N ILE A 594 -20.52 -4.76 -18.33
CA ILE A 594 -20.79 -6.20 -18.22
C ILE A 594 -21.48 -6.69 -19.50
N GLU A 595 -21.27 -7.96 -19.85
CA GLU A 595 -21.95 -8.59 -21.00
C GLU A 595 -23.38 -9.01 -20.66
N ALA A 596 -23.57 -9.58 -19.47
CA ALA A 596 -24.86 -10.01 -18.94
C ALA A 596 -25.05 -9.48 -17.51
N ALA A 597 -26.28 -9.07 -17.20
CA ALA A 597 -26.63 -8.67 -15.84
C ALA A 597 -26.86 -9.93 -14.99
N PRO A 598 -26.28 -10.01 -13.77
CA PRO A 598 -26.62 -11.06 -12.82
C PRO A 598 -28.05 -10.90 -12.30
N GLU A 599 -28.61 -11.95 -11.70
CA GLU A 599 -29.91 -11.85 -11.03
C GLU A 599 -29.84 -10.80 -9.91
N PRO A 600 -30.73 -9.78 -9.89
CA PRO A 600 -30.66 -8.70 -8.91
C PRO A 600 -30.75 -9.19 -7.46
N SER A 601 -31.47 -10.28 -7.20
CA SER A 601 -31.57 -10.91 -5.87
C SER A 601 -30.27 -11.51 -5.36
N ASP A 602 -29.31 -11.81 -6.25
CA ASP A 602 -28.00 -12.33 -5.84
C ASP A 602 -27.05 -11.19 -5.45
N CYS A 603 -27.35 -9.96 -5.86
CA CYS A 603 -26.50 -8.80 -5.59
C CYS A 603 -26.69 -8.23 -4.18
N PHE A 604 -27.83 -8.45 -3.54
CA PHE A 604 -28.09 -7.91 -2.21
C PHE A 604 -29.06 -8.76 -1.38
N ILE A 605 -29.03 -8.55 -0.06
CA ILE A 605 -30.04 -9.06 0.87
C ILE A 605 -30.59 -7.93 1.73
N ASP A 606 -31.90 -7.94 1.94
CA ASP A 606 -32.59 -7.12 2.94
C ASP A 606 -33.32 -8.04 3.91
N PHE A 607 -32.87 -8.10 5.17
CA PHE A 607 -33.30 -9.12 6.15
C PHE A 607 -34.73 -8.92 6.67
N GLU A 608 -35.34 -7.75 6.46
CA GLU A 608 -36.70 -7.45 6.92
C GLU A 608 -37.77 -7.62 5.82
N GLN A 609 -37.38 -8.01 4.60
CA GLN A 609 -38.32 -8.40 3.52
C GLN A 609 -38.59 -9.91 3.48
N LYS A 610 -37.96 -10.71 4.36
CA LYS A 610 -38.14 -12.17 4.44
C LYS A 610 -39.04 -12.60 5.58
#